data_AF-A0A7W7WT54-F1
#
_entry.id   AF-A0A7W7WT54-F1
#
_cell.length_a   1.000
_cell.length_b   1.000
_cell.length_c   1.000
_cell.angle_alpha   90.00
_cell.angle_beta   90.00
_cell.angle_gamma   90.00
#
_symmetry.space_group_name_H-M   'P 1'
#
loop_
_entity.id
_entity.type
_entity.pdbx_description
1 polymer ?
#
loop_
_entity_poly.entity_id
_entity_poly.type
_entity_poly.pdbx_seq_one_letter_code
_entity_poly.pdbx_strand_id
1 'polypeptide(L)'
;MDRATRLRHELVDHLVSVGALRTPRWVDAFRQVPRHVFLRAFFVRHDDGSWSAVTDEHPDHLDLVYADNVLVTQLGGTTTAWQAHRARGTPTSSSSMPVIMAIMLEALAPEPGARVLEIGTGTGYNAALLAQALDDKAVTSVDVDPEVLTHATESLALAGHAPRCVLGDGEQGHPPDAPYTHILGTCAVDRVPPAWLAQAAPGGVVVTTLNRSLGAGLVRLAVHDGVGTGPVLADDGRFMPLRAHTPTWADALLAEAREGGDVRLTELPGSTVVDPTAGFEFFAGVCLPGVVAGLDPVRLVAPDGSWARQNGAGVAQSGDRRLWDEVEAAYRTWLSYRRPRRAAFTYTATPTEAYFTHPPTGRTWPA
;
A
#
# COMPACT_ATOMS: atom_id res chain seq x y z
N MET A 1 -32.55 -12.69 4.57
CA MET A 1 -31.22 -12.14 4.20
C MET A 1 -30.59 -13.12 3.24
N ASP A 2 -30.24 -12.71 2.03
CA ASP A 2 -29.54 -13.59 1.08
C ASP A 2 -28.11 -13.92 1.56
N ARG A 3 -27.46 -14.90 0.91
CA ARG A 3 -26.13 -15.37 1.29
C ARG A 3 -25.08 -14.26 1.26
N ALA A 4 -25.09 -13.42 0.23
CA ALA A 4 -24.09 -12.37 0.06
C ALA A 4 -24.23 -11.30 1.15
N THR A 5 -25.46 -10.92 1.49
CA THR A 5 -25.73 -9.98 2.59
C THR A 5 -25.27 -10.54 3.93
N ARG A 6 -25.48 -11.84 4.19
CA ARG A 6 -24.99 -12.49 5.42
C ARG A 6 -23.45 -12.45 5.50
N LEU A 7 -22.76 -12.91 4.46
CA LEU A 7 -21.29 -12.92 4.41
C LEU A 7 -20.70 -11.50 4.53
N ARG A 8 -21.35 -10.51 3.89
CA ARG A 8 -20.99 -9.10 4.06
C ARG A 8 -21.06 -8.67 5.51
N HIS A 9 -22.16 -8.97 6.19
CA HIS A 9 -22.33 -8.59 7.59
C HIS A 9 -21.33 -9.32 8.50
N GLU A 10 -21.04 -10.59 8.25
CA GLU A 10 -20.02 -11.36 8.98
C GLU A 10 -18.62 -10.74 8.79
N LEU A 11 -18.27 -10.32 7.57
CA LEU A 11 -17.05 -9.56 7.32
C LEU A 11 -17.05 -8.25 8.12
N VAL A 12 -18.12 -7.45 8.07
CA VAL A 12 -18.21 -6.19 8.82
C VAL A 12 -18.05 -6.43 10.32
N ASP A 13 -18.72 -7.44 10.86
CA ASP A 13 -18.65 -7.79 12.29
C ASP A 13 -17.22 -8.20 12.66
N HIS A 14 -16.52 -8.92 11.78
CA HIS A 14 -15.10 -9.22 11.93
C HIS A 14 -14.25 -7.94 11.97
N LEU A 15 -14.42 -7.02 11.00
CA LEU A 15 -13.68 -5.74 10.94
C LEU A 15 -13.88 -4.89 12.20
N VAL A 16 -15.10 -4.89 12.77
CA VAL A 16 -15.41 -4.23 14.04
C VAL A 16 -14.74 -4.93 15.20
N SER A 17 -14.78 -6.27 15.26
CA SER A 17 -14.21 -7.06 16.35
C SER A 17 -12.69 -6.88 16.50
N VAL A 18 -11.97 -6.70 15.38
CA VAL A 18 -10.52 -6.45 15.38
C VAL A 18 -10.16 -4.96 15.52
N GLY A 19 -11.16 -4.08 15.64
CA GLY A 19 -10.98 -2.63 15.83
C GLY A 19 -10.59 -1.86 14.56
N ALA A 20 -10.54 -2.51 13.40
CA ALA A 20 -10.23 -1.89 12.12
C ALA A 20 -11.33 -0.94 11.63
N LEU A 21 -12.59 -1.23 11.99
CA LEU A 21 -13.76 -0.44 11.63
C LEU A 21 -14.55 -0.05 12.88
N ARG A 22 -14.78 1.25 13.09
CA ARG A 22 -15.28 1.78 14.37
C ARG A 22 -16.34 2.86 14.21
N THR A 23 -16.18 3.73 13.22
CA THR A 23 -17.08 4.87 13.01
C THR A 23 -18.40 4.37 12.41
N PRO A 24 -19.57 4.70 13.01
CA PRO A 24 -20.87 4.19 12.56
C PRO A 24 -21.15 4.36 11.06
N ARG A 25 -20.83 5.53 10.48
CA ARG A 25 -21.02 5.76 9.04
C ARG A 25 -20.22 4.79 8.15
N TRP A 26 -19.02 4.40 8.59
CA TRP A 26 -18.19 3.46 7.85
C TRP A 26 -18.72 2.04 8.02
N VAL A 27 -19.14 1.67 9.23
CA VAL A 27 -19.86 0.41 9.47
C VAL A 27 -21.07 0.30 8.54
N ASP A 28 -21.88 1.35 8.47
CA ASP A 28 -23.06 1.38 7.60
C ASP A 28 -22.71 1.31 6.11
N ALA A 29 -21.65 2.00 5.67
CA ALA A 29 -21.18 1.93 4.29
C ALA A 29 -20.74 0.51 3.91
N PHE A 30 -19.91 -0.15 4.73
CA PHE A 30 -19.48 -1.53 4.50
C PHE A 30 -20.65 -2.53 4.53
N ARG A 31 -21.70 -2.28 5.32
CA ARG A 31 -22.93 -3.11 5.32
C ARG A 31 -23.81 -2.89 4.09
N GLN A 32 -23.73 -1.74 3.44
CA GLN A 32 -24.58 -1.39 2.29
C GLN A 32 -23.92 -1.72 0.95
N VAL A 33 -22.62 -1.44 0.79
CA VAL A 33 -21.92 -1.63 -0.49
C VAL A 33 -21.67 -3.12 -0.75
N PRO A 34 -22.19 -3.71 -1.83
CA PRO A 34 -22.03 -5.13 -2.13
C PRO A 34 -20.67 -5.40 -2.79
N ARG A 35 -19.63 -5.71 -1.99
CA ARG A 35 -18.26 -5.99 -2.50
C ARG A 35 -18.22 -6.97 -3.69
N HIS A 36 -19.10 -7.97 -3.74
CA HIS A 36 -19.17 -8.94 -4.84
C HIS A 36 -19.56 -8.34 -6.20
N VAL A 37 -20.24 -7.19 -6.24
CA VAL A 37 -20.55 -6.48 -7.49
C VAL A 37 -19.28 -5.95 -8.16
N PHE A 38 -18.26 -5.61 -7.36
CA PHE A 38 -16.97 -5.07 -7.83
C PHE A 38 -15.93 -6.17 -8.11
N LEU A 39 -16.27 -7.43 -7.87
CA LEU A 39 -15.35 -8.57 -7.92
C LEU A 39 -15.94 -9.75 -8.69
N ARG A 40 -16.42 -9.49 -9.92
CA ARG A 40 -16.98 -10.53 -10.80
C ARG A 40 -15.96 -11.59 -11.21
N ALA A 41 -14.68 -11.20 -11.32
CA ALA A 41 -13.57 -12.11 -11.56
C ALA A 41 -12.32 -11.65 -10.80
N PHE A 42 -11.55 -12.60 -10.28
CA PHE A 42 -10.25 -12.37 -9.64
C PHE A 42 -9.37 -13.61 -9.73
N PHE A 43 -8.15 -13.54 -9.20
CA PHE A 43 -7.18 -14.62 -9.23
C PHE A 43 -6.77 -15.08 -7.84
N VAL A 44 -6.65 -16.41 -7.68
CA VAL A 44 -6.07 -17.06 -6.50
C VAL A 44 -4.71 -17.64 -6.87
N ARG A 45 -3.69 -17.38 -6.03
CA ARG A 45 -2.31 -17.81 -6.25
C ARG A 45 -2.11 -19.25 -5.79
N HIS A 46 -1.34 -20.02 -6.55
CA HIS A 46 -0.84 -21.34 -6.17
C HIS A 46 0.61 -21.29 -5.71
N ASP A 47 1.04 -22.33 -4.98
CA ASP A 47 2.42 -22.45 -4.47
C ASP A 47 3.49 -22.44 -5.58
N ASP A 48 3.14 -22.92 -6.77
CA ASP A 48 4.03 -22.92 -7.94
C ASP A 48 4.09 -21.55 -8.67
N GLY A 49 3.50 -20.52 -8.07
CA GLY A 49 3.48 -19.15 -8.57
C GLY A 49 2.54 -18.91 -9.74
N SER A 50 1.71 -19.88 -10.11
CA SER A 50 0.62 -19.67 -11.07
C SER A 50 -0.64 -19.10 -10.40
N TRP A 51 -1.58 -18.68 -11.22
CA TRP A 51 -2.86 -18.11 -10.81
C TRP A 51 -4.02 -18.87 -11.43
N SER A 52 -5.08 -19.10 -10.66
CA SER A 52 -6.37 -19.57 -11.18
C SER A 52 -7.41 -18.46 -11.12
N ALA A 53 -8.16 -18.31 -12.21
CA ALA A 53 -9.27 -17.39 -12.27
C ALA A 53 -10.46 -17.94 -11.47
N VAL A 54 -11.11 -17.06 -10.70
CA VAL A 54 -12.34 -17.31 -9.97
C VAL A 54 -13.37 -16.31 -10.45
N THR A 55 -14.50 -16.78 -10.96
CA THR A 55 -15.63 -15.97 -11.43
C THR A 55 -16.85 -16.14 -10.52
N ASP A 56 -17.91 -15.38 -10.76
CA ASP A 56 -19.21 -15.48 -10.06
C ASP A 56 -19.89 -16.86 -10.20
N GLU A 57 -19.48 -17.68 -11.17
CA GLU A 57 -19.92 -19.07 -11.33
C GLU A 57 -19.24 -20.04 -10.35
N HIS A 58 -18.11 -19.65 -9.74
CA HIS A 58 -17.37 -20.51 -8.82
C HIS A 58 -18.13 -20.66 -7.48
N PRO A 59 -18.29 -21.88 -6.93
CA PRO A 59 -19.09 -22.11 -5.72
C PRO A 59 -18.63 -21.30 -4.49
N ASP A 60 -17.30 -21.14 -4.38
CA ASP A 60 -16.65 -20.41 -3.27
C ASP A 60 -16.47 -18.91 -3.55
N HIS A 61 -16.96 -18.39 -4.68
CA HIS A 61 -16.74 -16.99 -5.09
C HIS A 61 -17.12 -16.01 -3.98
N LEU A 62 -18.33 -16.13 -3.43
CA LEU A 62 -18.81 -15.24 -2.37
C LEU A 62 -18.00 -15.36 -1.08
N ASP A 63 -17.57 -16.57 -0.70
CA ASP A 63 -16.77 -16.74 0.52
C ASP A 63 -15.40 -16.08 0.36
N LEU A 64 -14.78 -16.22 -0.81
CA LEU A 64 -13.51 -15.58 -1.14
C LEU A 64 -13.64 -14.04 -1.20
N VAL A 65 -14.71 -13.53 -1.81
CA VAL A 65 -15.00 -12.08 -1.86
C VAL A 65 -15.16 -11.47 -0.47
N TYR A 66 -15.79 -12.19 0.46
CA TYR A 66 -16.03 -11.70 1.81
C TYR A 66 -14.99 -12.19 2.83
N ALA A 67 -13.92 -12.83 2.38
CA ALA A 67 -12.74 -13.10 3.19
C ALA A 67 -11.90 -11.83 3.34
N ASP A 68 -11.22 -11.72 4.49
CA ASP A 68 -10.26 -10.63 4.74
C ASP A 68 -8.90 -10.91 4.07
N ASN A 69 -8.91 -10.95 2.73
CA ASN A 69 -7.72 -11.19 1.91
C ASN A 69 -7.66 -10.20 0.73
N VAL A 70 -6.46 -10.05 0.18
CA VAL A 70 -6.25 -9.35 -1.10
C VAL A 70 -6.70 -10.26 -2.24
N LEU A 71 -7.44 -9.71 -3.19
CA LEU A 71 -7.90 -10.43 -4.38
C LEU A 71 -7.32 -9.75 -5.62
N VAL A 72 -6.42 -10.44 -6.33
CA VAL A 72 -5.78 -9.93 -7.55
C VAL A 72 -6.79 -9.89 -8.68
N THR A 73 -6.88 -8.76 -9.39
CA THR A 73 -7.88 -8.53 -10.44
C THR A 73 -7.26 -8.32 -11.82
N GLN A 74 -5.96 -8.06 -11.89
CA GLN A 74 -5.24 -7.87 -13.15
C GLN A 74 -3.83 -8.46 -13.06
N LEU A 75 -3.43 -9.17 -14.12
CA LEU A 75 -2.08 -9.71 -14.29
C LEU A 75 -1.46 -9.12 -15.55
N GLY A 76 -0.23 -8.60 -15.46
CA GLY A 76 0.51 -8.11 -16.62
C GLY A 76 -0.17 -6.97 -17.39
N GLY A 77 -1.02 -6.17 -16.73
CA GLY A 77 -1.73 -5.06 -17.35
C GLY A 77 -2.93 -5.44 -18.23
N THR A 78 -3.38 -6.69 -18.20
CA THR A 78 -4.59 -7.13 -18.94
C THR A 78 -5.72 -7.52 -18.00
N THR A 79 -6.92 -7.00 -18.27
CA THR A 79 -8.15 -7.33 -17.51
C THR A 79 -8.86 -8.58 -18.01
N THR A 80 -8.39 -9.21 -19.10
CA THR A 80 -9.01 -10.40 -19.71
C THR A 80 -8.29 -11.71 -19.37
N ALA A 81 -7.20 -11.66 -18.60
CA ALA A 81 -6.44 -12.85 -18.21
C ALA A 81 -7.28 -13.92 -17.49
N TRP A 82 -8.43 -13.56 -16.92
CA TRP A 82 -9.34 -14.50 -16.25
C TRP A 82 -10.02 -15.48 -17.23
N GLN A 83 -10.04 -15.15 -18.52
CA GLN A 83 -10.52 -16.05 -19.57
C GLN A 83 -9.65 -17.32 -19.68
N ALA A 84 -8.39 -17.24 -19.26
CA ALA A 84 -7.56 -18.41 -19.07
C ALA A 84 -7.83 -19.03 -17.69
N HIS A 85 -8.20 -20.32 -17.66
CA HIS A 85 -8.40 -21.09 -16.41
C HIS A 85 -7.15 -21.05 -15.50
N ARG A 86 -5.98 -20.87 -16.10
CA ARG A 86 -4.70 -20.74 -15.41
C ARG A 86 -3.83 -19.70 -16.12
N ALA A 87 -3.24 -18.79 -15.36
CA ALA A 87 -2.38 -17.73 -15.87
C ALA A 87 -1.07 -17.64 -15.10
N ARG A 88 -0.07 -17.00 -15.70
CA ARG A 88 1.15 -16.53 -15.05
C ARG A 88 1.31 -15.04 -15.39
N GLY A 89 1.83 -14.27 -14.45
CA GLY A 89 2.05 -12.84 -14.65
C GLY A 89 2.25 -12.13 -13.31
N THR A 90 2.77 -10.90 -13.40
CA THR A 90 2.91 -10.00 -12.25
C THR A 90 1.55 -9.33 -11.97
N PRO A 91 1.02 -9.39 -10.75
CA PRO A 91 -0.16 -8.63 -10.37
C PRO A 91 0.03 -7.12 -10.61
N THR A 92 -0.92 -6.50 -11.30
CA THR A 92 -0.91 -5.05 -11.59
C THR A 92 -2.14 -4.33 -11.08
N SER A 93 -3.15 -5.06 -10.59
CA SER A 93 -4.30 -4.54 -9.87
C SER A 93 -4.84 -5.58 -8.90
N SER A 94 -5.44 -5.12 -7.81
CA SER A 94 -6.13 -5.95 -6.82
C SER A 94 -7.22 -5.17 -6.11
N SER A 95 -8.25 -5.87 -5.61
CA SER A 95 -9.04 -5.36 -4.50
C SER A 95 -8.25 -5.59 -3.21
N SER A 96 -7.95 -4.50 -2.51
CA SER A 96 -7.22 -4.50 -1.25
C SER A 96 -7.96 -5.29 -0.16
N MET A 97 -7.21 -5.74 0.84
CA MET A 97 -7.75 -6.46 1.99
C MET A 97 -8.76 -5.56 2.76
N PRO A 98 -9.96 -6.03 3.09
CA PRO A 98 -10.98 -5.24 3.79
C PRO A 98 -10.48 -4.55 5.06
N VAL A 99 -9.69 -5.22 5.90
CA VAL A 99 -9.10 -4.63 7.11
C VAL A 99 -8.25 -3.41 6.78
N ILE A 100 -7.37 -3.47 5.78
CA ILE A 100 -6.51 -2.32 5.46
C ILE A 100 -7.31 -1.16 4.87
N MET A 101 -8.35 -1.45 4.08
CA MET A 101 -9.27 -0.43 3.57
C MET A 101 -9.99 0.29 4.71
N ALA A 102 -10.53 -0.47 5.68
CA ALA A 102 -11.18 0.09 6.86
C ALA A 102 -10.21 0.97 7.68
N ILE A 103 -9.00 0.48 7.96
CA ILE A 103 -7.96 1.25 8.68
C ILE A 103 -7.68 2.59 7.97
N MET A 104 -7.52 2.58 6.65
CA MET A 104 -7.21 3.80 5.91
C MET A 104 -8.39 4.78 5.84
N LEU A 105 -9.63 4.29 5.72
CA LEU A 105 -10.84 5.14 5.75
C LEU A 105 -11.07 5.75 7.15
N GLU A 106 -10.81 4.99 8.22
CA GLU A 106 -10.83 5.49 9.59
C GLU A 106 -9.72 6.52 9.84
N ALA A 107 -8.52 6.30 9.28
CA ALA A 107 -7.42 7.26 9.37
C ALA A 107 -7.70 8.53 8.56
N LEU A 108 -8.37 8.40 7.40
CA LEU A 108 -8.73 9.54 6.56
C LEU A 108 -9.72 10.46 7.30
N ALA A 109 -10.69 9.87 8.00
CA ALA A 109 -11.67 10.57 8.83
C ALA A 109 -12.33 11.81 8.15
N PRO A 110 -12.86 11.71 6.91
CA PRO A 110 -13.47 12.82 6.21
C PRO A 110 -14.72 13.32 6.93
N GLU A 111 -14.87 14.63 7.13
CA GLU A 111 -16.08 15.21 7.70
C GLU A 111 -17.22 15.29 6.67
N PRO A 112 -18.51 15.38 7.09
CA PRO A 112 -19.60 15.70 6.17
C PRO A 112 -19.29 16.97 5.35
N GLY A 113 -19.47 16.91 4.03
CA GLY A 113 -19.09 18.00 3.12
C GLY A 113 -17.61 17.97 2.68
N ALA A 114 -16.84 16.96 3.08
CA ALA A 114 -15.50 16.73 2.56
C ALA A 114 -15.51 16.58 1.02
N ARG A 115 -14.42 17.00 0.40
CA ARG A 115 -14.04 16.69 -0.98
C ARG A 115 -12.85 15.75 -0.93
N VAL A 116 -13.02 14.54 -1.47
CA VAL A 116 -12.06 13.44 -1.40
C VAL A 116 -11.50 13.16 -2.79
N LEU A 117 -10.19 13.13 -2.90
CA LEU A 117 -9.46 12.56 -4.04
C LEU A 117 -8.98 11.17 -3.67
N GLU A 118 -9.41 10.14 -4.37
CA GLU A 118 -8.83 8.81 -4.33
C GLU A 118 -7.87 8.60 -5.50
N ILE A 119 -6.70 8.04 -5.22
CA ILE A 119 -5.70 7.67 -6.23
C ILE A 119 -5.59 6.15 -6.29
N GLY A 120 -6.04 5.58 -7.41
CA GLY A 120 -6.14 4.14 -7.64
C GLY A 120 -7.59 3.65 -7.53
N THR A 121 -8.45 3.99 -8.48
CA THR A 121 -9.85 3.52 -8.52
C THR A 121 -9.94 2.00 -8.43
N GLY A 122 -9.08 1.29 -9.15
CA GLY A 122 -9.03 -0.17 -9.16
C GLY A 122 -10.40 -0.76 -9.49
N THR A 123 -10.93 -1.62 -8.62
CA THR A 123 -12.27 -2.20 -8.81
C THR A 123 -13.43 -1.20 -8.66
N GLY A 124 -13.20 -0.03 -8.06
CA GLY A 124 -14.25 0.93 -7.69
C GLY A 124 -14.89 0.67 -6.32
N TYR A 125 -14.57 -0.44 -5.63
CA TYR A 125 -15.19 -0.77 -4.34
C TYR A 125 -14.92 0.29 -3.26
N ASN A 126 -13.69 0.82 -3.17
CA ASN A 126 -13.36 1.84 -2.17
C ASN A 126 -13.99 3.19 -2.49
N ALA A 127 -14.04 3.58 -3.77
CA ALA A 127 -14.81 4.73 -4.25
C ALA A 127 -16.30 4.64 -3.86
N ALA A 128 -16.90 3.44 -3.97
CA ALA A 128 -18.27 3.20 -3.55
C ALA A 128 -18.46 3.35 -2.03
N LEU A 129 -17.51 2.87 -1.21
CA LEU A 129 -17.54 3.06 0.24
C LEU A 129 -17.47 4.55 0.61
N LEU A 130 -16.58 5.31 -0.03
CA LEU A 130 -16.46 6.76 0.14
C LEU A 130 -17.77 7.46 -0.25
N ALA A 131 -18.33 7.13 -1.41
CA ALA A 131 -19.57 7.72 -1.92
C ALA A 131 -20.77 7.40 -1.03
N GLN A 132 -20.89 6.15 -0.56
CA GLN A 132 -21.93 5.70 0.36
C GLN A 132 -21.89 6.40 1.72
N ALA A 133 -20.69 6.71 2.22
CA ALA A 133 -20.51 7.37 3.52
C ALA A 133 -20.61 8.91 3.47
N LEU A 134 -20.39 9.50 2.29
CA LEU A 134 -20.37 10.95 2.09
C LEU A 134 -21.46 11.39 1.11
N ASP A 135 -21.15 11.38 -0.19
CA ASP A 135 -22.04 11.61 -1.34
C ASP A 135 -21.21 11.30 -2.61
N ASP A 136 -21.85 10.90 -3.72
CA ASP A 136 -21.14 10.70 -4.99
C ASP A 136 -20.35 11.95 -5.43
N LYS A 137 -20.91 13.15 -5.23
CA LYS A 137 -20.29 14.42 -5.62
C LYS A 137 -19.10 14.81 -4.75
N ALA A 138 -18.93 14.15 -3.60
CA ALA A 138 -17.79 14.37 -2.72
C ALA A 138 -16.54 13.63 -3.20
N VAL A 139 -16.66 12.67 -4.12
CA VAL A 139 -15.58 11.73 -4.46
C VAL A 139 -15.14 11.91 -5.92
N THR A 140 -13.85 12.19 -6.08
CA THR A 140 -13.13 12.06 -7.35
C THR A 140 -12.13 10.91 -7.20
N SER A 141 -12.16 9.93 -8.10
CA SER A 141 -11.26 8.78 -8.10
C SER A 141 -10.51 8.71 -9.42
N VAL A 142 -9.18 8.58 -9.36
CA VAL A 142 -8.29 8.58 -10.53
C VAL A 142 -7.70 7.19 -10.74
N ASP A 143 -7.75 6.69 -11.97
CA ASP A 143 -7.00 5.50 -12.39
C ASP A 143 -6.27 5.77 -13.71
N VAL A 144 -5.13 5.13 -13.89
CA VAL A 144 -4.28 5.27 -15.07
C VAL A 144 -4.63 4.25 -16.15
N ASP A 145 -5.38 3.20 -15.79
CA ASP A 145 -5.76 2.13 -16.69
C ASP A 145 -7.19 2.30 -17.22
N PRO A 146 -7.38 2.47 -18.54
CA PRO A 146 -8.71 2.69 -19.11
C PRO A 146 -9.64 1.48 -19.01
N GLU A 147 -9.12 0.24 -19.05
CA GLU A 147 -9.96 -0.96 -18.93
C GLU A 147 -10.44 -1.13 -17.48
N VAL A 148 -9.54 -0.92 -16.51
CA VAL A 148 -9.87 -0.95 -15.08
C VAL A 148 -10.91 0.12 -14.75
N LEU A 149 -10.71 1.35 -15.23
CA LEU A 149 -11.64 2.45 -14.99
C LEU A 149 -13.03 2.16 -15.57
N THR A 150 -13.08 1.59 -16.78
CA THR A 150 -14.35 1.19 -17.41
C THR A 150 -15.10 0.18 -16.53
N HIS A 151 -14.46 -0.92 -16.12
CA HIS A 151 -15.08 -1.92 -15.25
C HIS A 151 -15.49 -1.34 -13.88
N ALA A 152 -14.69 -0.43 -13.31
CA ALA A 152 -15.02 0.23 -12.06
C ALA A 152 -16.31 1.07 -12.19
N THR A 153 -16.42 1.87 -13.25
CA THR A 153 -17.61 2.71 -13.50
C THR A 153 -18.87 1.89 -13.72
N GLU A 154 -18.78 0.75 -14.41
CA GLU A 154 -19.88 -0.19 -14.57
C GLU A 154 -20.31 -0.78 -13.21
N SER A 155 -19.34 -1.22 -12.40
CA SER A 155 -19.59 -1.80 -11.08
C SER A 155 -20.20 -0.78 -10.10
N LEU A 156 -19.72 0.46 -10.14
CA LEU A 156 -20.27 1.58 -9.38
C LEU A 156 -21.73 1.83 -9.75
N ALA A 157 -22.04 1.90 -11.05
CA ALA A 157 -23.41 2.11 -11.52
C ALA A 157 -24.34 0.96 -11.09
N LEU A 158 -23.88 -0.30 -11.16
CA LEU A 158 -24.62 -1.46 -10.67
C LEU A 158 -24.87 -1.42 -9.15
N ALA A 159 -23.93 -0.86 -8.39
CA ALA A 159 -24.07 -0.63 -6.96
C ALA A 159 -24.88 0.62 -6.60
N GLY A 160 -25.33 1.41 -7.58
CA GLY A 160 -26.11 2.62 -7.37
C GLY A 160 -25.29 3.87 -7.05
N HIS A 161 -24.00 3.87 -7.36
CA HIS A 161 -23.08 4.98 -7.14
C HIS A 161 -22.58 5.58 -8.46
N ALA A 162 -22.37 6.88 -8.48
CA ALA A 162 -21.83 7.61 -9.62
C ALA A 162 -20.80 8.70 -9.22
N PRO A 163 -19.75 8.36 -8.44
CA PRO A 163 -18.68 9.31 -8.17
C PRO A 163 -17.93 9.66 -9.45
N ARG A 164 -17.15 10.73 -9.43
CA ARG A 164 -16.36 11.12 -10.60
C ARG A 164 -15.16 10.18 -10.74
N CYS A 165 -15.16 9.37 -11.79
CA CYS A 165 -14.03 8.54 -12.18
C CYS A 165 -13.24 9.21 -13.31
N VAL A 166 -11.92 9.36 -13.16
CA VAL A 166 -11.04 10.08 -14.09
C VAL A 166 -9.93 9.17 -14.58
N LEU A 167 -9.75 9.10 -15.89
CA LEU A 167 -8.56 8.51 -16.50
C LEU A 167 -7.40 9.50 -16.39
N GLY A 168 -6.35 9.13 -15.66
CA GLY A 168 -5.19 10.00 -15.48
C GLY A 168 -4.07 9.36 -14.67
N ASP A 169 -2.91 10.01 -14.70
CA ASP A 169 -1.80 9.61 -13.84
C ASP A 169 -2.06 10.07 -12.40
N GLY A 170 -2.20 9.11 -11.50
CA GLY A 170 -2.41 9.34 -10.08
C GLY A 170 -1.31 10.17 -9.42
N GLU A 171 -0.07 10.16 -9.94
CA GLU A 171 1.02 10.99 -9.41
C GLU A 171 0.68 12.49 -9.52
N GLN A 172 -0.05 12.86 -10.59
CA GLN A 172 -0.45 14.23 -10.88
C GLN A 172 -1.76 14.63 -10.19
N GLY A 173 -2.43 13.71 -9.49
CA GLY A 173 -3.74 13.93 -8.88
C GLY A 173 -4.81 14.30 -9.90
N HIS A 174 -5.71 15.21 -9.53
CA HIS A 174 -6.70 15.77 -10.45
C HIS A 174 -6.93 17.26 -10.16
N PRO A 175 -6.12 18.16 -10.75
CA PRO A 175 -6.20 19.60 -10.50
C PRO A 175 -7.57 20.26 -10.75
N PRO A 176 -8.39 19.86 -11.76
CA PRO A 176 -9.64 20.55 -12.05
C PRO A 176 -10.65 20.61 -10.91
N ASP A 177 -10.68 19.60 -10.03
CA ASP A 177 -11.57 19.59 -8.86
C ASP A 177 -10.84 19.96 -7.55
N ALA A 178 -9.57 20.39 -7.60
CA ALA A 178 -8.91 20.93 -6.41
C ALA A 178 -9.61 22.22 -5.91
N PRO A 179 -9.47 22.58 -4.63
CA PRO A 179 -8.75 21.87 -3.58
C PRO A 179 -9.57 20.71 -2.97
N TYR A 180 -8.86 19.68 -2.52
CA TYR A 180 -9.41 18.54 -1.80
C TYR A 180 -9.16 18.67 -0.30
N THR A 181 -10.18 18.41 0.50
CA THR A 181 -10.03 18.34 1.96
C THR A 181 -9.32 17.06 2.39
N HIS A 182 -9.43 16.00 1.59
CA HIS A 182 -8.93 14.67 1.90
C HIS A 182 -8.36 14.04 0.62
N ILE A 183 -7.19 13.42 0.72
CA ILE A 183 -6.56 12.68 -0.37
C ILE A 183 -6.19 11.30 0.15
N LEU A 184 -6.61 10.25 -0.55
CA LEU A 184 -6.39 8.87 -0.20
C LEU A 184 -5.65 8.16 -1.33
N GLY A 185 -4.42 7.71 -1.07
CA GLY A 185 -3.68 6.84 -1.98
C GLY A 185 -3.98 5.37 -1.70
N THR A 186 -4.65 4.69 -2.63
CA THR A 186 -4.89 3.23 -2.61
C THR A 186 -3.88 2.48 -3.47
N CYS A 187 -2.74 3.10 -3.74
CA CYS A 187 -1.51 2.56 -4.31
C CYS A 187 -0.31 3.11 -3.54
N ALA A 188 0.80 2.37 -3.52
CA ALA A 188 1.99 2.75 -2.78
C ALA A 188 2.81 3.80 -3.52
N VAL A 189 3.35 4.79 -2.81
CA VAL A 189 4.21 5.84 -3.39
C VAL A 189 5.55 5.89 -2.70
N ASP A 190 6.66 5.95 -3.44
CA ASP A 190 8.01 6.08 -2.87
C ASP A 190 8.11 7.32 -1.94
N ARG A 191 7.45 8.40 -2.33
CA ARG A 191 7.22 9.62 -1.54
C ARG A 191 5.86 10.19 -1.87
N VAL A 192 5.25 10.91 -0.93
CA VAL A 192 4.00 11.66 -1.20
C VAL A 192 4.23 12.66 -2.36
N PRO A 193 3.48 12.57 -3.47
CA PRO A 193 3.68 13.44 -4.63
C PRO A 193 3.44 14.93 -4.30
N PRO A 194 4.28 15.85 -4.82
CA PRO A 194 4.07 17.29 -4.66
C PRO A 194 2.71 17.77 -5.17
N ALA A 195 2.18 17.15 -6.22
CA ALA A 195 0.87 17.48 -6.77
C ALA A 195 -0.26 17.26 -5.76
N TRP A 196 -0.16 16.23 -4.91
CA TRP A 196 -1.17 15.97 -3.88
C TRP A 196 -1.12 17.05 -2.81
N LEU A 197 0.10 17.47 -2.39
CA LEU A 197 0.27 18.56 -1.43
C LEU A 197 -0.25 19.90 -1.96
N ALA A 198 -0.02 20.18 -3.25
CA ALA A 198 -0.50 21.40 -3.90
C ALA A 198 -2.03 21.43 -4.11
N GLN A 199 -2.65 20.26 -4.25
CA GLN A 199 -4.10 20.13 -4.44
C GLN A 199 -4.87 19.98 -3.13
N ALA A 200 -4.18 19.80 -2.00
CA ALA A 200 -4.82 19.76 -0.69
C ALA A 200 -5.28 21.16 -0.26
N ALA A 201 -6.48 21.24 0.32
CA ALA A 201 -6.93 22.44 1.02
C ALA A 201 -6.03 22.73 2.23
N PRO A 202 -5.97 23.97 2.73
CA PRO A 202 -5.31 24.27 4.01
C PRO A 202 -5.89 23.42 5.14
N GLY A 203 -5.04 22.67 5.84
CA GLY A 203 -5.45 21.70 6.86
C GLY A 203 -5.99 20.38 6.30
N GLY A 204 -5.91 20.17 4.98
CA GLY A 204 -6.33 18.94 4.32
C GLY A 204 -5.51 17.73 4.79
N VAL A 205 -6.12 16.55 4.70
CA VAL A 205 -5.52 15.31 5.16
C VAL A 205 -5.10 14.44 3.98
N VAL A 206 -3.86 13.94 4.01
CA VAL A 206 -3.38 12.92 3.07
C VAL A 206 -3.17 11.62 3.82
N VAL A 207 -3.80 10.54 3.37
CA VAL A 207 -3.52 9.18 3.84
C VAL A 207 -3.03 8.35 2.66
N THR A 208 -1.87 7.73 2.80
CA THR A 208 -1.31 6.85 1.77
C THR A 208 -0.35 5.86 2.38
N THR A 209 0.12 4.90 1.59
CA THR A 209 1.22 4.03 1.97
C THR A 209 2.50 4.37 1.21
N LEU A 210 3.63 4.23 1.89
CA LEU A 210 4.94 4.39 1.28
C LEU A 210 5.41 3.08 0.64
N ASN A 211 5.82 3.15 -0.62
CA ASN A 211 6.39 2.03 -1.37
C ASN A 211 7.86 1.85 -0.97
N ARG A 212 8.10 1.00 0.03
CA ARG A 212 9.46 0.72 0.52
C ARG A 212 9.67 -0.78 0.62
N SER A 213 10.78 -1.25 0.06
CA SER A 213 11.13 -2.68 0.09
C SER A 213 11.45 -3.16 1.51
N LEU A 214 12.06 -2.29 2.32
CA LEU A 214 12.18 -2.45 3.75
C LEU A 214 11.31 -1.39 4.43
N GLY A 215 10.37 -1.82 5.26
CA GLY A 215 9.64 -0.90 6.13
C GLY A 215 8.58 -0.09 5.42
N ALA A 216 7.69 -0.76 4.67
CA ALA A 216 6.46 -0.12 4.22
C ALA A 216 5.68 0.46 5.42
N GLY A 217 4.91 1.52 5.17
CA GLY A 217 4.19 2.19 6.25
C GLY A 217 3.13 3.15 5.73
N LEU A 218 1.98 3.12 6.38
CA LEU A 218 0.94 4.11 6.19
C LEU A 218 1.35 5.43 6.84
N VAL A 219 1.06 6.53 6.17
CA VAL A 219 1.23 7.89 6.71
C VAL A 219 -0.10 8.62 6.69
N ARG A 220 -0.32 9.46 7.72
CA ARG A 220 -1.45 10.40 7.77
C ARG A 220 -0.89 11.80 7.97
N LEU A 221 -0.98 12.64 6.96
CA LEU A 221 -0.38 13.98 6.95
C LEU A 221 -1.46 15.04 7.01
N ALA A 222 -1.27 16.07 7.83
CA ALA A 222 -1.96 17.34 7.68
C ALA A 222 -1.14 18.24 6.76
N VAL A 223 -1.80 18.88 5.80
CA VAL A 223 -1.16 19.74 4.81
C VAL A 223 -1.38 21.21 5.14
N HIS A 224 -0.28 21.94 5.32
CA HIS A 224 -0.28 23.38 5.51
C HIS A 224 0.83 23.99 4.64
N ASP A 225 0.48 25.01 3.86
CA ASP A 225 1.42 25.73 2.99
C ASP A 225 2.27 24.82 2.07
N GLY A 226 1.64 23.79 1.50
CA GLY A 226 2.29 22.82 0.61
C GLY A 226 3.22 21.83 1.31
N VAL A 227 3.21 21.79 2.65
CA VAL A 227 3.97 20.84 3.47
C VAL A 227 3.02 19.88 4.15
N GLY A 228 3.20 18.58 3.91
CA GLY A 228 2.47 17.52 4.60
C GLY A 228 3.30 16.97 5.76
N THR A 229 2.77 17.03 6.99
CA THR A 229 3.42 16.48 8.19
C THR A 229 2.44 15.65 9.00
N GLY A 230 2.89 14.52 9.53
CA GLY A 230 2.09 13.76 10.49
C GLY A 230 2.67 12.41 10.88
N PRO A 231 1.92 11.59 11.62
CA PRO A 231 2.39 10.29 12.08
C PRO A 231 2.53 9.27 10.95
N VAL A 232 3.49 8.36 11.12
CA VAL A 232 3.43 7.03 10.51
C VAL A 232 2.47 6.19 11.36
N LEU A 233 1.50 5.53 10.75
CA LEU A 233 0.49 4.76 11.48
C LEU A 233 1.09 3.44 12.01
N ALA A 234 0.50 2.91 13.08
CA ALA A 234 0.93 1.66 13.71
C ALA A 234 0.68 0.43 12.82
N ASP A 235 -0.40 0.47 12.06
CA ASP A 235 -0.80 -0.59 11.14
C ASP A 235 0.13 -0.65 9.91
N ASP A 236 0.33 -1.86 9.40
CA ASP A 236 1.07 -2.09 8.15
C ASP A 236 0.11 -2.13 6.97
N GLY A 237 0.50 -1.49 5.88
CA GLY A 237 -0.27 -1.45 4.64
C GLY A 237 0.65 -1.57 3.46
N ARG A 238 0.66 -2.72 2.80
CA ARG A 238 1.50 -2.96 1.61
C ARG A 238 0.58 -2.98 0.40
N PHE A 239 0.79 -2.02 -0.49
CA PHE A 239 0.01 -1.88 -1.71
C PHE A 239 0.92 -2.06 -2.91
N MET A 240 0.30 -2.32 -4.07
CA MET A 240 1.01 -2.26 -5.34
C MET A 240 1.55 -0.83 -5.55
N PRO A 241 2.78 -0.67 -6.05
CA PRO A 241 3.30 0.64 -6.40
C PRO A 241 2.38 1.37 -7.37
N LEU A 242 2.24 2.67 -7.20
CA LEU A 242 1.80 3.56 -8.27
C LEU A 242 2.68 3.29 -9.50
N ARG A 243 2.10 3.25 -10.71
CA ARG A 243 2.85 2.80 -11.91
C ARG A 243 4.14 3.60 -12.12
N ALA A 244 4.10 4.92 -11.91
CA ALA A 244 5.25 5.80 -12.00
C ALA A 244 6.37 5.51 -10.97
N HIS A 245 6.06 4.77 -9.90
CA HIS A 245 6.94 4.42 -8.78
C HIS A 245 7.36 2.94 -8.78
N THR A 246 7.16 2.21 -9.88
CA THR A 246 7.57 0.80 -9.97
C THR A 246 9.10 0.72 -10.12
N PRO A 247 9.85 0.11 -9.17
CA PRO A 247 11.30 0.07 -9.23
C PRO A 247 11.79 -0.97 -10.25
N THR A 248 12.13 -0.53 -11.46
CA THR A 248 12.58 -1.42 -12.54
C THR A 248 14.05 -1.84 -12.45
N TRP A 249 14.87 -1.10 -11.69
CA TRP A 249 16.32 -1.34 -11.55
C TRP A 249 16.65 -2.51 -10.60
N ALA A 250 15.80 -2.74 -9.60
CA ALA A 250 16.12 -3.62 -8.49
C ALA A 250 16.07 -5.11 -8.86
N ASP A 251 15.18 -5.49 -9.77
CA ASP A 251 15.03 -6.89 -10.20
C ASP A 251 16.31 -7.43 -10.84
N ALA A 252 16.97 -6.61 -11.67
CA ALA A 252 18.24 -6.98 -12.30
C ALA A 252 19.35 -7.16 -11.25
N LEU A 253 19.51 -6.20 -10.33
CA LEU A 253 20.54 -6.29 -9.29
C LEU A 253 20.29 -7.45 -8.31
N LEU A 254 19.03 -7.72 -7.96
CA LEU A 254 18.68 -8.86 -7.12
C LEU A 254 18.96 -10.20 -7.82
N ALA A 255 18.86 -10.25 -9.15
CA ALA A 255 19.19 -11.43 -9.96
C ALA A 255 20.71 -11.60 -10.14
N GLU A 256 21.46 -10.49 -10.22
CA GLU A 256 22.91 -10.43 -10.45
C GLU A 256 23.76 -10.68 -9.20
N ALA A 257 23.20 -10.60 -7.98
CA ALA A 257 23.89 -10.84 -6.72
C ALA A 257 24.32 -12.33 -6.53
N ARG A 258 25.19 -12.81 -7.41
CA ARG A 258 25.71 -14.17 -7.50
C ARG A 258 27.23 -14.17 -7.31
N GLU A 259 27.64 -14.76 -6.19
CA GLU A 259 29.00 -15.22 -5.86
C GLU A 259 30.09 -14.13 -5.74
N GLY A 260 31.03 -14.33 -4.80
CA GLY A 260 32.08 -13.35 -4.47
C GLY A 260 31.75 -12.44 -3.29
N GLY A 261 32.43 -11.30 -3.21
CA GLY A 261 32.34 -10.34 -2.10
C GLY A 261 33.14 -10.74 -0.86
N ASP A 262 33.26 -9.79 0.07
CA ASP A 262 33.92 -10.03 1.35
C ASP A 262 32.97 -10.78 2.28
N VAL A 263 33.45 -11.90 2.83
CA VAL A 263 32.64 -12.78 3.68
C VAL A 263 33.04 -12.62 5.14
N ARG A 264 32.05 -12.42 6.00
CA ARG A 264 32.22 -12.40 7.46
C ARG A 264 31.05 -13.07 8.18
N LEU A 265 31.24 -13.35 9.47
CA LEU A 265 30.15 -13.79 10.33
C LEU A 265 29.26 -12.61 10.75
N THR A 266 27.99 -12.89 11.00
CA THR A 266 27.02 -11.97 11.62
C THR A 266 26.23 -12.70 12.70
N GLU A 267 25.88 -11.97 13.76
CA GLU A 267 24.96 -12.44 14.80
C GLU A 267 23.52 -12.01 14.54
N LEU A 268 23.28 -11.12 13.56
CA LEU A 268 21.95 -10.60 13.24
C LEU A 268 21.27 -11.49 12.21
N PRO A 269 20.19 -12.21 12.55
CA PRO A 269 19.45 -13.01 11.58
C PRO A 269 18.74 -12.10 10.57
N GLY A 270 18.82 -12.44 9.29
CA GLY A 270 18.25 -11.63 8.21
C GLY A 270 16.74 -11.57 8.25
N SER A 271 16.08 -12.58 8.82
CA SER A 271 14.66 -12.51 9.17
C SER A 271 14.36 -11.29 10.05
N THR A 272 15.24 -10.89 10.96
CA THR A 272 15.07 -9.66 11.77
C THR A 272 15.01 -8.40 10.90
N VAL A 273 15.69 -8.41 9.75
CA VAL A 273 15.80 -7.27 8.83
C VAL A 273 14.60 -7.17 7.91
N VAL A 274 14.07 -8.31 7.44
CA VAL A 274 13.03 -8.36 6.39
C VAL A 274 11.65 -8.77 6.89
N ASP A 275 11.54 -9.35 8.09
CA ASP A 275 10.26 -9.75 8.70
C ASP A 275 9.64 -8.56 9.45
N PRO A 276 8.46 -8.05 9.02
CA PRO A 276 7.79 -6.95 9.70
C PRO A 276 7.43 -7.27 11.16
N THR A 277 7.21 -8.55 11.50
CA THR A 277 6.85 -8.99 12.86
C THR A 277 8.01 -8.83 13.85
N ALA A 278 9.26 -8.91 13.37
CA ALA A 278 10.46 -8.70 14.16
C ALA A 278 10.60 -7.24 14.66
N GLY A 279 9.90 -6.30 14.02
CA GLY A 279 9.81 -4.90 14.44
C GLY A 279 11.00 -4.01 14.09
N PHE A 280 12.12 -4.60 13.70
CA PHE A 280 13.30 -3.86 13.24
C PHE A 280 13.21 -3.45 11.76
N GLU A 281 12.49 -4.23 10.93
CA GLU A 281 12.38 -4.02 9.47
C GLU A 281 12.02 -2.57 9.08
N PHE A 282 11.05 -1.95 9.75
CA PHE A 282 10.72 -0.53 9.53
C PHE A 282 11.92 0.39 9.79
N PHE A 283 12.61 0.21 10.92
CA PHE A 283 13.76 1.04 11.29
C PHE A 283 14.94 0.81 10.36
N ALA A 284 15.15 -0.43 9.90
CA ALA A 284 16.13 -0.76 8.89
C ALA A 284 15.84 0.02 7.60
N GLY A 285 14.60 0.02 7.11
CA GLY A 285 14.19 0.80 5.96
C GLY A 285 14.43 2.31 6.13
N VAL A 286 14.13 2.87 7.30
CA VAL A 286 14.40 4.30 7.61
C VAL A 286 15.90 4.62 7.57
N CYS A 287 16.76 3.72 8.05
CA CYS A 287 18.20 3.93 8.07
C CYS A 287 18.90 3.63 6.74
N LEU A 288 18.29 2.84 5.87
CA LEU A 288 18.84 2.42 4.58
C LEU A 288 17.91 2.85 3.42
N PRO A 289 17.80 4.16 3.16
CA PRO A 289 16.95 4.67 2.07
C PRO A 289 17.41 4.12 0.72
N GLY A 290 16.45 3.77 -0.13
CA GLY A 290 16.69 3.22 -1.47
C GLY A 290 17.20 1.78 -1.51
N VAL A 291 17.45 1.13 -0.37
CA VAL A 291 17.85 -0.29 -0.35
C VAL A 291 16.65 -1.19 -0.59
N VAL A 292 16.81 -2.13 -1.52
CA VAL A 292 15.82 -3.16 -1.85
C VAL A 292 16.25 -4.50 -1.29
N ALA A 293 15.33 -5.19 -0.63
CA ALA A 293 15.52 -6.53 -0.09
C ALA A 293 14.92 -7.61 -0.98
N GLY A 294 15.69 -8.67 -1.21
CA GLY A 294 15.23 -9.93 -1.77
C GLY A 294 15.14 -10.99 -0.68
N LEU A 295 14.17 -11.90 -0.81
CA LEU A 295 13.98 -13.02 0.10
C LEU A 295 14.64 -14.31 -0.42
N ASP A 296 14.88 -15.24 0.50
CA ASP A 296 15.36 -16.61 0.27
C ASP A 296 16.52 -16.77 -0.75
N PRO A 297 17.79 -16.68 -0.31
CA PRO A 297 18.24 -16.08 0.96
C PRO A 297 18.01 -14.57 1.02
N VAL A 298 18.11 -13.98 2.21
CA VAL A 298 18.03 -12.51 2.38
C VAL A 298 19.16 -11.83 1.60
N ARG A 299 18.79 -10.94 0.69
CA ARG A 299 19.66 -10.11 -0.14
C ARG A 299 19.29 -8.64 0.03
N LEU A 300 20.26 -7.75 -0.01
CA LEU A 300 20.09 -6.30 -0.02
C LEU A 300 20.84 -5.74 -1.22
N VAL A 301 20.22 -4.83 -1.97
CA VAL A 301 20.85 -4.11 -3.09
C VAL A 301 20.55 -2.62 -3.00
N ALA A 302 21.51 -1.79 -3.41
CA ALA A 302 21.37 -0.34 -3.46
C ALA A 302 21.51 0.18 -4.91
N PRO A 303 21.01 1.39 -5.22
CA PRO A 303 21.07 1.95 -6.57
C PRO A 303 22.49 2.15 -7.11
N ASP A 304 23.50 2.26 -6.24
CA ASP A 304 24.92 2.37 -6.60
C ASP A 304 25.56 1.00 -6.96
N GLY A 305 24.78 -0.08 -6.97
CA GLY A 305 25.26 -1.44 -7.25
C GLY A 305 25.84 -2.17 -6.03
N SER A 306 25.88 -1.53 -4.86
CA SER A 306 26.29 -2.19 -3.63
C SER A 306 25.29 -3.28 -3.24
N TRP A 307 25.79 -4.38 -2.68
CA TRP A 307 24.94 -5.50 -2.30
C TRP A 307 25.44 -6.24 -1.06
N ALA A 308 24.52 -6.91 -0.37
CA ALA A 308 24.80 -7.87 0.69
C ALA A 308 23.89 -9.10 0.57
N ARG A 309 24.39 -10.26 0.98
CA ARG A 309 23.65 -11.53 1.02
C ARG A 309 24.00 -12.29 2.28
N GLN A 310 22.99 -12.67 3.05
CA GLN A 310 23.19 -13.53 4.21
C GLN A 310 22.84 -14.99 3.86
N ASN A 311 23.71 -15.92 4.27
CA ASN A 311 23.45 -17.35 4.22
C ASN A 311 23.90 -18.00 5.54
N GLY A 312 22.94 -18.50 6.33
CA GLY A 312 23.20 -18.97 7.69
C GLY A 312 23.81 -17.85 8.55
N ALA A 313 24.94 -18.13 9.21
CA ALA A 313 25.69 -17.16 10.00
C ALA A 313 26.66 -16.29 9.17
N GLY A 314 26.79 -16.55 7.87
CA GLY A 314 27.70 -15.82 6.98
C GLY A 314 27.01 -14.71 6.21
N VAL A 315 27.70 -13.60 6.01
CA VAL A 315 27.30 -12.50 5.14
C VAL A 315 28.40 -12.25 4.13
N ALA A 316 28.02 -12.23 2.85
CA ALA A 316 28.84 -11.75 1.76
C ALA A 316 28.35 -10.35 1.35
N GLN A 317 29.25 -9.41 1.07
CA GLN A 317 28.89 -8.07 0.59
C GLN A 317 29.98 -7.46 -0.29
N SER A 318 29.57 -6.57 -1.21
CA SER A 318 30.47 -5.87 -2.13
C SER A 318 29.87 -4.53 -2.57
N GLY A 319 30.72 -3.65 -3.11
CA GLY A 319 30.35 -2.30 -3.55
C GLY A 319 30.87 -1.22 -2.62
N ASP A 320 30.57 0.03 -2.97
CA ASP A 320 31.01 1.22 -2.23
C ASP A 320 30.39 1.28 -0.83
N ARG A 321 29.16 0.76 -0.69
CA ARG A 321 28.46 0.62 0.58
C ARG A 321 28.54 -0.79 1.12
N ARG A 322 28.87 -0.91 2.40
CA ARG A 322 28.80 -2.19 3.15
C ARG A 322 27.43 -2.32 3.79
N LEU A 323 26.43 -2.68 2.97
CA LEU A 323 25.01 -2.64 3.36
C LEU A 323 24.71 -3.45 4.63
N TRP A 324 25.38 -4.59 4.87
CA TRP A 324 25.12 -5.35 6.10
C TRP A 324 25.74 -4.69 7.34
N ASP A 325 26.89 -4.02 7.19
CA ASP A 325 27.50 -3.25 8.27
C ASP A 325 26.60 -2.06 8.65
N GLU A 326 25.97 -1.41 7.66
CA GLU A 326 24.96 -0.37 7.85
C GLU A 326 23.72 -0.92 8.58
N VAL A 327 23.24 -2.12 8.20
CA VAL A 327 22.12 -2.79 8.89
C VAL A 327 22.47 -3.09 10.36
N GLU A 328 23.64 -3.64 10.65
CA GLU A 328 24.05 -3.90 12.04
C GLU A 328 24.25 -2.61 12.85
N ALA A 329 24.71 -1.52 12.22
CA ALA A 329 24.77 -0.20 12.84
C ALA A 329 23.37 0.37 13.13
N ALA A 330 22.44 0.21 12.19
CA ALA A 330 21.04 0.56 12.37
C ALA A 330 20.41 -0.28 13.50
N TYR A 331 20.71 -1.58 13.58
CA TYR A 331 20.21 -2.46 14.63
C TYR A 331 20.69 -2.03 16.03
N ARG A 332 21.97 -1.70 16.17
CA ARG A 332 22.51 -1.14 17.43
C ARG A 332 21.83 0.19 17.82
N THR A 333 21.54 1.04 16.83
CA THR A 333 20.81 2.29 17.05
C THR A 333 19.36 2.04 17.45
N TRP A 334 18.69 1.07 16.81
CA TRP A 334 17.33 0.67 17.16
C TRP A 334 17.25 0.17 18.61
N LEU A 335 18.21 -0.65 19.04
CA LEU A 335 18.32 -1.08 20.43
C LEU A 335 18.53 0.10 21.40
N SER A 336 19.41 1.05 21.08
CA SER A 336 19.66 2.22 21.94
C SER A 336 18.45 3.15 22.03
N TYR A 337 17.59 3.19 21.01
CA TYR A 337 16.34 3.94 21.00
C TYR A 337 15.16 3.17 21.64
N ARG A 338 15.44 2.08 22.35
CA ARG A 338 14.44 1.21 22.99
C ARG A 338 13.47 0.57 22.00
N ARG A 339 14.00 0.18 20.83
CA ARG A 339 13.29 -0.60 19.81
C ARG A 339 12.02 0.11 19.30
N PRO A 340 12.12 1.36 18.81
CA PRO A 340 10.95 2.10 18.36
C PRO A 340 10.25 1.35 17.22
N ARG A 341 8.92 1.31 17.28
CA ARG A 341 8.06 0.82 16.18
C ARG A 341 7.70 2.00 15.28
N ARG A 342 7.12 1.71 14.11
CA ARG A 342 6.72 2.71 13.11
C ARG A 342 5.91 3.90 13.67
N ALA A 343 4.99 3.65 14.61
CA ALA A 343 4.18 4.70 15.25
C ALA A 343 4.98 5.70 16.10
N ALA A 344 6.25 5.44 16.38
CA ALA A 344 7.15 6.38 17.05
C ALA A 344 7.76 7.42 16.08
N PHE A 345 7.44 7.35 14.78
CA PHE A 345 7.98 8.23 13.75
C PHE A 345 6.92 9.16 13.20
N THR A 346 7.36 10.35 12.81
CA THR A 346 6.60 11.24 11.93
C THR A 346 7.22 11.23 10.54
N TYR A 347 6.41 11.52 9.55
CA TYR A 347 6.83 11.71 8.17
C TYR A 347 6.48 13.13 7.75
N THR A 348 7.43 13.77 7.05
CA THR A 348 7.27 15.09 6.46
C THR A 348 7.54 14.99 4.98
N ALA A 349 6.68 15.57 4.15
CA ALA A 349 6.90 15.78 2.73
C ALA A 349 6.72 17.24 2.35
N THR A 350 7.66 17.72 1.54
CA THR A 350 7.64 19.03 0.88
C THR A 350 7.66 18.80 -0.64
N PRO A 351 7.57 19.86 -1.46
CA PRO A 351 7.70 19.70 -2.91
C PRO A 351 9.03 19.08 -3.37
N THR A 352 10.11 19.23 -2.59
CA THR A 352 11.48 18.84 -2.97
C THR A 352 12.06 17.73 -2.12
N GLU A 353 11.59 17.55 -0.89
CA GLU A 353 12.19 16.66 0.10
C GLU A 353 11.13 15.84 0.83
N ALA A 354 11.54 14.69 1.34
CA ALA A 354 10.77 13.91 2.27
C ALA A 354 11.69 13.28 3.31
N TYR A 355 11.24 13.21 4.56
CA TYR A 355 12.04 12.64 5.64
C TYR A 355 11.18 12.09 6.77
N PHE A 356 11.71 11.06 7.42
CA PHE A 356 11.21 10.57 8.71
C PHE A 356 11.88 11.33 9.84
N THR A 357 11.15 11.58 10.91
CA THR A 357 11.69 12.08 12.18
C THR A 357 11.34 11.11 13.29
N HIS A 358 12.26 10.87 14.21
CA HIS A 358 11.99 10.22 15.49
C HIS A 358 11.89 11.32 16.57
N PRO A 359 10.68 11.79 16.92
CA PRO A 359 10.51 12.96 17.78
C PRO A 359 11.24 12.88 19.13
N PRO A 360 11.30 11.72 19.83
CA PRO A 360 12.01 11.63 21.10
C PRO A 360 13.50 11.96 21.02
N THR A 361 14.14 11.74 19.88
CA THR A 361 15.58 12.00 19.68
C THR A 361 15.86 13.19 18.76
N GLY A 362 14.83 13.75 18.10
CA GLY A 362 14.96 14.79 17.07
C GLY A 362 15.74 14.36 15.82
N ARG A 363 16.04 13.06 15.68
CA ARG A 363 16.84 12.55 14.56
C ARG A 363 15.96 12.43 13.32
N THR A 364 16.51 12.82 12.18
CA THR A 364 15.85 12.75 10.88
C THR A 364 16.59 11.83 9.92
N TRP A 365 15.85 11.25 8.97
CA TRP A 365 16.38 10.43 7.89
C TRP A 365 15.62 10.77 6.60
N PRO A 366 16.30 10.91 5.45
CA PRO A 366 15.62 11.07 4.16
C PRO A 366 14.74 9.85 3.88
N ALA A 367 13.57 10.09 3.29
CA ALA A 367 12.58 9.06 2.97
C ALA A 367 13.00 8.19 1.78
#